data_AF-N6UDE1-F1
#
_entry.id   AF-N6UDE1-F1
#
_cell.length_a   1.000
_cell.length_b   1.000
_cell.length_c   1.000
_cell.angle_alpha   90.00
_cell.angle_beta   90.00
_cell.angle_gamma   90.00
#
_symmetry.space_group_name_H-M   'P 1'
#
loop_
_entity.id
_entity.type
_entity.pdbx_description
1 polymer ?
#
loop_
_entity_poly.entity_id
_entity_poly.type
_entity_poly.pdbx_seq_one_letter_code
_entity_poly.pdbx_strand_id
1 'polypeptide(L)'
;MVQKTKLMAKVYFEHQIRMRSRSNSGVRLDYYQRIIHKIIMSKQNPVTGLFPLNDQNNHAWIRNNVYCIMSVWGLSMAYKKMADQDEDRAKTYELEQSYSLHAKYCSETGQIVVGDNEWGHLQIDAVSLYLLILAQMTASGLQIIFNLDEVSFIQNLVFYIECAYCTPDYGVWERGDKSNHGLPELNASSIGMAKAALEAMNELDLFGARGGPYSVIHVLTDEAQKCQAVLQSMLPRESGSKEIDSGLLSVISYPAFAVDDPNLINTTKESIKEKLLGRYGCKRFLRDGYKTPKEDPSRLYYEPWELRMFENIECE
;
A
#
# COMPACT_ATOMS: atom_id res chain seq x y z
N MET A 1 -63.52 13.64 -19.66
CA MET A 1 -62.38 12.70 -19.60
C MET A 1 -61.01 13.37 -19.39
N VAL A 2 -60.80 14.63 -19.80
CA VAL A 2 -59.47 15.30 -19.75
C VAL A 2 -59.04 15.81 -18.35
N GLN A 3 -59.98 15.99 -17.40
CA GLN A 3 -59.67 16.48 -16.05
C GLN A 3 -59.20 15.39 -15.07
N LYS A 4 -59.58 14.11 -15.28
CA LYS A 4 -59.11 12.98 -14.44
C LYS A 4 -57.66 12.60 -14.71
N THR A 5 -57.16 12.81 -15.93
CA THR A 5 -55.78 12.50 -16.32
C THR A 5 -54.77 13.50 -15.77
N LYS A 6 -55.14 14.78 -15.65
CA LYS A 6 -54.27 15.81 -15.03
C LYS A 6 -54.14 15.64 -13.51
N LEU A 7 -55.17 15.13 -12.83
CA LEU A 7 -55.11 14.89 -11.38
C LEU A 7 -54.24 13.66 -11.05
N MET A 8 -54.34 12.59 -11.84
CA MET A 8 -53.48 11.39 -11.71
C MET A 8 -52.01 11.69 -12.02
N ALA A 9 -51.72 12.52 -13.04
CA ALA A 9 -50.35 12.93 -13.34
C ALA A 9 -49.74 13.79 -12.23
N LYS A 10 -50.53 14.64 -11.56
CA LYS A 10 -50.05 15.47 -10.44
C LYS A 10 -49.81 14.64 -9.18
N VAL A 11 -50.65 13.65 -8.89
CA VAL A 11 -50.45 12.72 -7.77
C VAL A 11 -49.25 11.79 -8.02
N TYR A 12 -48.99 11.35 -9.26
CA TYR A 12 -47.79 10.59 -9.60
C TYR A 12 -46.50 11.41 -9.56
N PHE A 13 -46.54 12.69 -9.99
CA PHE A 13 -45.37 13.57 -9.90
C PHE A 13 -45.08 14.05 -8.46
N GLU A 14 -46.09 14.29 -7.64
CA GLU A 14 -45.91 14.68 -6.23
C GLU A 14 -45.48 13.50 -5.34
N HIS A 15 -45.67 12.23 -5.77
CA HIS A 15 -45.17 11.06 -5.04
C HIS A 15 -43.71 10.65 -5.34
N GLN A 16 -43.06 11.26 -6.33
CA GLN A 16 -41.68 10.94 -6.68
C GLN A 16 -40.63 11.97 -6.26
N ILE A 17 -41.02 13.15 -5.76
CA ILE A 17 -40.11 14.05 -5.04
C ILE A 17 -40.31 13.85 -3.53
N ARG A 18 -40.26 12.60 -3.09
CA ARG A 18 -39.88 12.32 -1.72
C ARG A 18 -38.36 12.34 -1.74
N MET A 19 -37.74 13.47 -1.37
CA MET A 19 -36.32 13.48 -0.98
C MET A 19 -36.17 12.44 0.13
N ARG A 20 -35.85 11.20 -0.24
CA ARG A 20 -35.47 10.17 0.71
C ARG A 20 -34.20 10.71 1.34
N SER A 21 -34.26 10.98 2.64
CA SER A 21 -33.08 11.23 3.47
C SER A 21 -31.96 10.31 3.01
N ARG A 22 -30.79 10.86 2.67
CA ARG A 22 -29.59 10.06 2.39
C ARG A 22 -29.45 9.01 3.49
N SER A 23 -29.10 7.80 3.09
CA SER A 23 -28.85 6.72 4.06
C SER A 23 -27.78 7.17 5.06
N ASN A 24 -27.86 6.74 6.32
CA ASN A 24 -26.82 7.02 7.32
C ASN A 24 -25.41 6.64 6.83
N SER A 25 -25.34 5.64 5.94
CA SER A 25 -24.10 5.21 5.29
C SER A 25 -23.56 6.26 4.31
N GLY A 26 -24.40 6.98 3.57
CA GLY A 26 -23.98 8.04 2.64
C GLY A 26 -23.40 9.24 3.39
N VAL A 27 -24.02 9.62 4.51
CA VAL A 27 -23.51 10.67 5.40
C VAL A 27 -22.15 10.28 6.00
N ARG A 28 -21.95 8.99 6.33
CA ARG A 28 -20.64 8.46 6.78
C ARG A 28 -19.59 8.49 5.67
N LEU A 29 -19.95 8.17 4.42
CA LEU A 29 -19.02 8.28 3.30
C LEU A 29 -18.60 9.74 3.05
N ASP A 30 -19.52 10.70 3.15
CA ASP A 30 -19.18 12.14 3.02
C ASP A 30 -18.22 12.59 4.15
N TYR A 31 -18.33 12.00 5.35
CA TYR A 31 -17.39 12.23 6.43
C TYR A 31 -15.99 11.71 6.09
N TYR A 32 -15.86 10.47 5.62
CA TYR A 32 -14.57 9.91 5.20
C TYR A 32 -13.97 10.62 3.99
N GLN A 33 -14.81 11.03 3.02
CA GLN A 33 -14.37 11.85 1.88
C GLN A 33 -13.76 13.17 2.35
N ARG A 34 -14.41 13.87 3.30
CA ARG A 34 -13.86 15.10 3.85
C ARG A 34 -12.54 14.88 4.59
N ILE A 35 -12.39 13.77 5.30
CA ILE A 35 -11.12 13.40 5.94
C ILE A 35 -10.03 13.16 4.91
N ILE A 36 -10.29 12.29 3.92
CA ILE A 36 -9.33 11.97 2.86
C ILE A 36 -8.93 13.23 2.09
N HIS A 37 -9.90 14.08 1.73
CA HIS A 37 -9.60 15.32 1.03
C HIS A 37 -8.75 16.27 1.88
N LYS A 38 -9.06 16.39 3.17
CA LYS A 38 -8.35 17.31 4.07
C LYS A 38 -6.94 16.84 4.41
N ILE A 39 -6.73 15.54 4.60
CA ILE A 39 -5.47 14.96 5.09
C ILE A 39 -4.56 14.52 3.94
N ILE A 40 -5.13 13.93 2.89
CA ILE A 40 -4.38 13.30 1.80
C ILE A 40 -4.41 14.19 0.56
N MET A 41 -5.58 14.43 -0.04
CA MET A 41 -5.67 15.13 -1.33
C MET A 41 -5.17 16.58 -1.27
N SER A 42 -5.33 17.25 -0.13
CA SER A 42 -4.82 18.62 0.07
C SER A 42 -3.29 18.73 0.00
N LYS A 43 -2.58 17.61 0.14
CA LYS A 43 -1.12 17.51 0.10
C LYS A 43 -0.61 17.04 -1.26
N GLN A 44 -1.48 16.65 -2.18
CA GLN A 44 -1.07 16.20 -3.50
C GLN A 44 -0.43 17.35 -4.28
N ASN A 45 0.74 17.10 -4.88
CA ASN A 45 1.32 18.04 -5.82
C ASN A 45 0.45 18.08 -7.09
N PRO A 46 -0.01 19.26 -7.53
CA PRO A 46 -0.97 19.38 -8.64
C PRO A 46 -0.36 19.08 -10.02
N VAL A 47 0.97 19.10 -10.15
CA VAL A 47 1.67 18.85 -11.41
C VAL A 47 2.11 17.39 -11.51
N THR A 48 2.73 16.86 -10.46
CA THR A 48 3.29 15.50 -10.46
C THR A 48 2.32 14.45 -9.95
N GLY A 49 1.24 14.84 -9.27
CA GLY A 49 0.30 13.92 -8.64
C GLY A 49 0.84 13.23 -7.37
N LEU A 50 2.09 13.50 -6.98
CA LEU A 50 2.78 12.88 -5.86
C LEU A 50 2.41 13.51 -4.51
N PHE A 51 2.42 12.68 -3.47
CA PHE A 51 2.23 13.06 -2.08
C PHE A 51 3.61 13.20 -1.40
N PRO A 52 4.04 14.43 -1.03
CA PRO A 52 5.23 14.67 -0.23
C PRO A 52 4.99 14.28 1.23
N LEU A 53 6.06 13.95 1.96
CA LEU A 53 5.96 13.52 3.37
C LEU A 53 5.53 14.65 4.31
N ASN A 54 5.99 15.88 4.08
CA ASN A 54 5.59 17.04 4.87
C ASN A 54 5.76 18.35 4.08
N ASP A 55 5.20 19.45 4.60
CA ASP A 55 5.20 20.76 3.94
C ASP A 55 6.60 21.41 3.82
N GLN A 56 7.62 20.86 4.48
CA GLN A 56 9.00 21.35 4.46
C GLN A 56 9.95 20.44 3.67
N ASN A 57 9.51 19.22 3.32
CA ASN A 57 10.30 18.18 2.71
C ASN A 57 9.53 17.65 1.50
N ASN A 58 10.00 18.08 0.33
CA ASN A 58 9.43 17.75 -0.97
C ASN A 58 9.70 16.31 -1.42
N HIS A 59 10.22 15.43 -0.55
CA HIS A 59 10.46 14.03 -0.91
C HIS A 59 9.15 13.24 -0.88
N ALA A 60 8.87 12.53 -1.97
CA ALA A 60 7.74 11.62 -2.10
C ALA A 60 8.25 10.16 -2.16
N TRP A 61 7.80 9.31 -1.23
CA TRP A 61 8.14 7.87 -1.19
C TRP A 61 7.08 7.04 -1.93
N ILE A 62 7.48 6.02 -2.72
CA ILE A 62 6.51 5.13 -3.40
C ILE A 62 5.52 4.58 -2.41
N ARG A 63 6.00 3.93 -1.35
CA ARG A 63 5.15 3.19 -0.41
C ARG A 63 4.07 4.09 0.17
N ASN A 64 4.41 5.33 0.55
CA ASN A 64 3.43 6.28 1.07
C ASN A 64 2.41 6.72 0.01
N ASN A 65 2.87 6.97 -1.21
CA ASN A 65 2.00 7.32 -2.33
C ASN A 65 1.03 6.17 -2.65
N VAL A 66 1.50 4.92 -2.68
CA VAL A 66 0.63 3.75 -2.89
C VAL A 66 -0.42 3.66 -1.77
N TYR A 67 -0.04 3.78 -0.49
CA TYR A 67 -1.00 3.77 0.62
C TYR A 67 -2.01 4.93 0.58
N CYS A 68 -1.59 6.12 0.13
CA CYS A 68 -2.47 7.27 -0.05
C CYS A 68 -3.52 6.97 -1.14
N ILE A 69 -3.08 6.47 -2.29
CA ILE A 69 -3.97 6.12 -3.42
C ILE A 69 -4.90 4.96 -3.03
N MET A 70 -4.43 3.97 -2.27
CA MET A 70 -5.29 2.89 -1.75
C MET A 70 -6.44 3.42 -0.89
N SER A 71 -6.17 4.42 -0.05
CA SER A 71 -7.19 5.03 0.81
C SER A 71 -8.27 5.75 -0.02
N VAL A 72 -7.84 6.46 -1.07
CA VAL A 72 -8.73 7.14 -2.04
C VAL A 72 -9.54 6.12 -2.84
N TRP A 73 -8.91 5.07 -3.33
CA TRP A 73 -9.54 3.99 -4.10
C TRP A 73 -10.55 3.20 -3.26
N GLY A 74 -10.21 2.83 -2.02
CA GLY A 74 -11.12 2.13 -1.12
C GLY A 74 -12.38 2.95 -0.83
N LEU A 75 -12.24 4.27 -0.68
CA LEU A 75 -13.38 5.17 -0.58
C LEU A 75 -14.21 5.21 -1.87
N SER A 76 -13.56 5.30 -3.04
CA SER A 76 -14.24 5.23 -4.35
C SER A 76 -15.04 3.93 -4.52
N MET A 77 -14.48 2.77 -4.15
CA MET A 77 -15.19 1.49 -4.17
C MET A 77 -16.39 1.46 -3.24
N ALA A 78 -16.26 2.06 -2.04
CA ALA A 78 -17.38 2.17 -1.11
C ALA A 78 -18.51 3.06 -1.66
N TYR A 79 -18.18 4.16 -2.35
CA TYR A 79 -19.15 4.97 -3.08
C TYR A 79 -19.79 4.20 -4.24
N LYS A 80 -19.02 3.47 -5.05
CA LYS A 80 -19.55 2.64 -6.15
C LYS A 80 -20.56 1.60 -5.67
N LYS A 81 -20.27 0.94 -4.55
CA LYS A 81 -21.18 -0.05 -3.93
C LYS A 81 -22.48 0.58 -3.44
N MET A 82 -22.49 1.88 -3.19
CA MET A 82 -23.63 2.64 -2.67
C MET A 82 -24.33 3.52 -3.71
N ALA A 83 -23.80 3.60 -4.94
CA ALA A 83 -24.27 4.48 -5.99
C ALA A 83 -25.56 3.94 -6.65
N ASP A 84 -26.70 4.10 -5.96
CA ASP A 84 -28.05 4.03 -6.54
C ASP A 84 -28.52 5.40 -7.09
N GLN A 85 -27.70 6.46 -7.01
CA GLN A 85 -28.04 7.85 -7.39
C GLN A 85 -26.94 8.53 -8.23
N ASP A 86 -27.36 9.34 -9.22
CA ASP A 86 -26.48 10.00 -10.20
C ASP A 86 -25.53 11.08 -9.61
N GLU A 87 -25.81 11.64 -8.42
CA GLU A 87 -24.90 12.60 -7.75
C GLU A 87 -23.63 11.93 -7.18
N ASP A 88 -23.69 10.65 -6.79
CA ASP A 88 -22.53 9.90 -6.24
C ASP A 88 -21.59 9.38 -7.34
N ARG A 89 -22.06 9.30 -8.58
CA ARG A 89 -21.22 8.99 -9.75
C ARG A 89 -20.23 10.11 -10.05
N ALA A 90 -20.63 11.38 -9.95
CA ALA A 90 -19.74 12.52 -10.22
C ALA A 90 -18.54 12.54 -9.25
N LYS A 91 -18.77 12.25 -7.97
CA LYS A 91 -17.69 12.11 -6.96
C LYS A 91 -16.76 10.94 -7.22
N THR A 92 -17.28 9.86 -7.81
CA THR A 92 -16.49 8.67 -8.17
C THR A 92 -15.52 9.02 -9.31
N TYR A 93 -15.99 9.77 -10.32
CA TYR A 93 -15.15 10.20 -11.44
C TYR A 93 -14.02 11.16 -11.03
N GLU A 94 -14.27 12.08 -10.09
CA GLU A 94 -13.22 12.99 -9.59
C GLU A 94 -12.11 12.27 -8.81
N LEU A 95 -12.44 11.18 -8.10
CA LEU A 95 -11.47 10.42 -7.29
C LEU A 95 -10.64 9.41 -8.12
N GLU A 96 -11.04 9.13 -9.36
CA GLU A 96 -10.39 8.15 -10.25
C GLU A 96 -9.29 8.74 -11.14
N GLN A 97 -9.21 10.07 -11.29
CA GLN A 97 -8.38 10.73 -12.31
C GLN A 97 -6.97 11.19 -11.87
N SER A 98 -6.34 10.57 -10.86
CA SER A 98 -4.97 10.94 -10.46
C SER A 98 -3.98 9.80 -10.71
N TYR A 99 -3.12 9.96 -11.72
CA TYR A 99 -2.21 8.93 -12.26
C TYR A 99 -0.83 8.86 -11.55
N SER A 100 -0.45 7.61 -11.23
CA SER A 100 0.85 6.88 -11.12
C SER A 100 2.20 7.55 -10.73
N LEU A 101 3.20 6.69 -10.46
CA LEU A 101 4.11 6.70 -9.28
C LEU A 101 5.58 6.44 -9.67
N HIS A 102 6.57 6.95 -8.89
CA HIS A 102 8.00 6.59 -9.01
C HIS A 102 8.77 6.64 -7.65
N ALA A 103 9.81 5.79 -7.51
CA ALA A 103 10.77 5.50 -6.41
C ALA A 103 10.98 6.51 -5.26
N LYS A 104 11.62 7.65 -5.51
CA LYS A 104 11.79 8.72 -4.54
C LYS A 104 12.13 9.97 -5.33
N TYR A 105 11.19 10.90 -5.39
CA TYR A 105 11.28 12.08 -6.24
C TYR A 105 11.14 13.36 -5.44
N CYS A 106 11.81 14.39 -5.92
CA CYS A 106 11.46 15.75 -5.54
C CYS A 106 10.09 16.03 -6.15
N SER A 107 9.10 16.27 -5.30
CA SER A 107 7.69 16.47 -5.65
C SER A 107 7.50 17.61 -6.65
N GLU A 108 8.44 18.56 -6.72
CA GLU A 108 8.44 19.71 -7.63
C GLU A 108 9.11 19.43 -8.98
N THR A 109 10.14 18.57 -9.06
CA THR A 109 10.97 18.43 -10.27
C THR A 109 10.89 17.05 -10.93
N GLY A 110 10.41 16.03 -10.22
CA GLY A 110 10.42 14.67 -10.75
C GLY A 110 11.83 14.12 -10.99
N GLN A 111 12.85 14.65 -10.29
CA GLN A 111 14.23 14.12 -10.28
C GLN A 111 14.56 13.37 -8.99
N ILE A 112 15.56 12.47 -9.07
CA ILE A 112 16.16 11.75 -7.93
C ILE A 112 16.77 12.75 -6.93
N VAL A 113 16.54 12.53 -5.63
CA VAL A 113 16.91 13.51 -4.57
C VAL A 113 18.10 13.07 -3.70
N VAL A 114 18.63 11.88 -3.93
CA VAL A 114 19.78 11.34 -3.18
C VAL A 114 20.61 10.44 -4.10
N GLY A 115 21.93 10.41 -3.92
CA GLY A 115 22.81 9.55 -4.71
C GLY A 115 22.65 8.06 -4.36
N ASP A 116 22.96 7.17 -5.31
CA ASP A 116 22.76 5.71 -5.21
C ASP A 116 23.38 5.07 -3.96
N ASN A 117 24.43 5.65 -3.39
CA ASN A 117 25.18 5.13 -2.25
C ASN A 117 24.82 5.78 -0.90
N GLU A 118 23.90 6.75 -0.87
CA GLU A 118 23.58 7.54 0.33
C GLU A 118 22.29 7.08 1.05
N TRP A 119 21.52 6.16 0.42
CA TRP A 119 20.24 5.68 0.95
C TRP A 119 19.97 4.22 0.58
N GLY A 120 19.29 3.48 1.47
CA GLY A 120 18.84 2.10 1.25
C GLY A 120 17.70 2.01 0.23
N HIS A 121 18.04 2.14 -1.06
CA HIS A 121 17.10 2.30 -2.17
C HIS A 121 16.48 0.98 -2.65
N LEU A 122 17.14 -0.16 -2.43
CA LEU A 122 16.62 -1.47 -2.81
C LEU A 122 15.49 -1.88 -1.85
N GLN A 123 14.25 -1.65 -2.27
CA GLN A 123 13.03 -1.95 -1.52
C GLN A 123 12.10 -2.79 -2.39
N ILE A 124 12.16 -4.11 -2.20
CA ILE A 124 11.33 -5.04 -2.96
C ILE A 124 9.87 -4.89 -2.53
N ASP A 125 9.63 -4.63 -1.23
CA ASP A 125 8.31 -4.36 -0.66
C ASP A 125 7.55 -3.26 -1.40
N ALA A 126 8.21 -2.15 -1.77
CA ALA A 126 7.57 -1.01 -2.41
C ALA A 126 7.10 -1.34 -3.83
N VAL A 127 7.93 -2.06 -4.61
CA VAL A 127 7.58 -2.50 -5.97
C VAL A 127 6.48 -3.56 -5.92
N SER A 128 6.60 -4.53 -5.01
CA SER A 128 5.58 -5.57 -4.82
C SER A 128 4.24 -5.00 -4.37
N LEU A 129 4.23 -4.02 -3.45
CA LEU A 129 3.00 -3.35 -3.03
C LEU A 129 2.36 -2.61 -4.22
N TYR A 130 3.14 -1.91 -5.04
CA TYR A 130 2.62 -1.26 -6.23
C TYR A 130 1.93 -2.26 -7.19
N LEU A 131 2.60 -3.38 -7.49
CA LEU A 131 2.05 -4.42 -8.35
C LEU A 131 0.79 -5.06 -7.76
N LEU A 132 0.79 -5.36 -6.46
CA LEU A 132 -0.38 -5.93 -5.76
C LEU A 132 -1.59 -5.00 -5.86
N ILE A 133 -1.40 -3.70 -5.68
CA ILE A 133 -2.50 -2.73 -5.75
C ILE A 133 -2.95 -2.49 -7.19
N LEU A 134 -2.01 -2.44 -8.15
CA LEU A 134 -2.33 -2.39 -9.57
C LEU A 134 -3.20 -3.59 -9.97
N ALA A 135 -2.85 -4.80 -9.50
CA ALA A 135 -3.62 -6.00 -9.74
C ALA A 135 -5.03 -5.91 -9.19
N GLN A 136 -5.17 -5.50 -7.92
CA GLN A 136 -6.47 -5.36 -7.27
C GLN A 136 -7.36 -4.30 -7.95
N MET A 137 -6.78 -3.16 -8.34
CA MET A 137 -7.53 -2.11 -9.05
C MET A 137 -7.98 -2.57 -10.43
N THR A 138 -7.10 -3.24 -11.18
CA THR A 138 -7.43 -3.80 -12.50
C THR A 138 -8.53 -4.87 -12.38
N ALA A 139 -8.40 -5.78 -11.42
CA ALA A 139 -9.41 -6.80 -11.14
C ALA A 139 -10.76 -6.21 -10.70
N SER A 140 -10.77 -5.02 -10.09
CA SER A 140 -12.00 -4.27 -9.77
C SER A 140 -12.67 -3.60 -10.98
N GLY A 141 -12.04 -3.66 -12.15
CA GLY A 141 -12.54 -3.10 -13.41
C GLY A 141 -12.06 -1.67 -13.71
N LEU A 142 -11.06 -1.16 -12.99
CA LEU A 142 -10.41 0.10 -13.34
C LEU A 142 -9.37 -0.14 -14.43
N GLN A 143 -9.51 0.58 -15.55
CA GLN A 143 -8.52 0.55 -16.61
C GLN A 143 -7.44 1.59 -16.29
N ILE A 144 -6.26 1.10 -15.88
CA ILE A 144 -5.11 1.94 -15.53
C ILE A 144 -4.07 1.92 -16.65
N ILE A 145 -3.86 0.76 -17.27
CA ILE A 145 -2.87 0.53 -18.32
C ILE A 145 -3.56 0.60 -19.68
N PHE A 146 -2.97 1.31 -20.64
CA PHE A 146 -3.58 1.61 -21.94
C PHE A 146 -2.71 1.25 -23.13
N ASN A 147 -1.41 1.06 -22.95
CA ASN A 147 -0.49 0.69 -24.04
C ASN A 147 0.32 -0.58 -23.72
N LEU A 148 0.86 -1.22 -24.78
CA LEU A 148 1.63 -2.46 -24.64
C LEU A 148 3.03 -2.23 -24.07
N ASP A 149 3.56 -1.02 -24.20
CA ASP A 149 4.86 -0.65 -23.62
C ASP A 149 4.78 -0.64 -22.08
N GLU A 150 3.67 -0.14 -21.51
CA GLU A 150 3.34 -0.19 -20.09
C GLU A 150 3.16 -1.63 -19.62
N VAL A 151 2.46 -2.48 -20.40
CA VAL A 151 2.37 -3.92 -20.08
C VAL A 151 3.75 -4.54 -20.01
N SER A 152 4.62 -4.25 -20.97
CA SER A 152 6.00 -4.75 -20.99
C SER A 152 6.82 -4.23 -19.80
N PHE A 153 6.62 -2.98 -19.42
CA PHE A 153 7.23 -2.41 -18.22
C PHE A 153 6.76 -3.13 -16.94
N ILE A 154 5.45 -3.38 -16.80
CA ILE A 154 4.91 -4.14 -15.66
C ILE A 154 5.43 -5.57 -15.64
N GLN A 155 5.51 -6.25 -16.79
CA GLN A 155 6.12 -7.58 -16.89
C GLN A 155 7.59 -7.58 -16.44
N ASN A 156 8.36 -6.54 -16.79
CA ASN A 156 9.73 -6.39 -16.30
C ASN A 156 9.81 -6.18 -14.78
N LEU A 157 8.86 -5.45 -14.18
CA LEU A 157 8.77 -5.33 -12.72
C LEU A 157 8.41 -6.65 -12.05
N VAL A 158 7.61 -7.50 -12.70
CA VAL A 158 7.32 -8.85 -12.21
C VAL A 158 8.60 -9.69 -12.20
N PHE A 159 9.37 -9.72 -13.30
CA PHE A 159 10.66 -10.42 -13.34
C PHE A 159 11.65 -9.90 -12.29
N TYR A 160 11.58 -8.61 -11.96
CA TYR A 160 12.40 -8.02 -10.92
C TYR A 160 12.09 -8.58 -9.52
N ILE A 161 10.80 -8.83 -9.19
CA ILE A 161 10.40 -9.34 -7.87
C ILE A 161 10.41 -10.87 -7.77
N GLU A 162 10.53 -11.61 -8.87
CA GLU A 162 10.57 -13.08 -8.86
C GLU A 162 11.70 -13.65 -7.99
N CYS A 163 12.85 -12.98 -7.94
CA CYS A 163 14.00 -13.40 -7.12
C CYS A 163 13.96 -12.87 -5.67
N ALA A 164 12.81 -12.40 -5.17
CA ALA A 164 12.69 -11.82 -3.83
C ALA A 164 13.11 -12.77 -2.70
N TYR A 165 12.89 -14.08 -2.86
CA TYR A 165 13.25 -15.09 -1.84
C TYR A 165 14.75 -15.27 -1.62
N CYS A 166 15.59 -14.78 -2.54
CA CYS A 166 17.05 -14.89 -2.45
C CYS A 166 17.77 -13.54 -2.58
N THR A 167 17.04 -12.44 -2.67
CA THR A 167 17.60 -11.10 -2.81
C THR A 167 17.44 -10.33 -1.50
N PRO A 168 18.54 -10.07 -0.77
CA PRO A 168 18.52 -9.21 0.40
C PRO A 168 18.13 -7.77 0.02
N ASP A 169 17.32 -7.11 0.84
CA ASP A 169 16.88 -5.73 0.62
C ASP A 169 17.01 -4.88 1.90
N TYR A 170 16.57 -3.62 1.85
CA TYR A 170 16.61 -2.72 3.01
C TYR A 170 15.35 -2.80 3.91
N GLY A 171 14.39 -3.65 3.55
CA GLY A 171 13.10 -3.80 4.19
C GLY A 171 12.25 -2.52 4.25
N VAL A 172 11.05 -2.66 4.83
CA VAL A 172 10.05 -1.58 4.94
C VAL A 172 10.59 -0.34 5.70
N TRP A 173 11.57 -0.52 6.58
CA TRP A 173 12.14 0.56 7.37
C TRP A 173 13.36 1.24 6.73
N GLU A 174 13.76 0.84 5.52
CA GLU A 174 14.88 1.43 4.76
C GLU A 174 16.24 1.31 5.48
N ARG A 175 16.42 0.28 6.31
CA ARG A 175 17.63 0.09 7.15
C ARG A 175 18.49 -1.12 6.78
N GLY A 176 17.91 -2.12 6.13
CA GLY A 176 18.60 -3.40 5.92
C GLY A 176 18.72 -4.11 7.26
N ASP A 177 19.90 -4.13 7.86
CA ASP A 177 20.17 -4.70 9.18
C ASP A 177 19.68 -3.82 10.35
N LYS A 178 19.59 -4.40 11.55
CA LYS A 178 19.12 -3.72 12.76
C LYS A 178 19.97 -2.51 13.17
N SER A 179 21.28 -2.56 12.90
CA SER A 179 22.21 -1.47 13.16
C SER A 179 22.32 -0.45 12.02
N ASN A 180 21.71 -0.70 10.86
CA ASN A 180 21.68 0.20 9.71
C ASN A 180 23.08 0.60 9.20
N HIS A 181 23.98 -0.39 9.08
CA HIS A 181 25.31 -0.19 8.49
C HIS A 181 25.28 -0.28 6.96
N GLY A 182 24.10 -0.16 6.35
CA GLY A 182 23.92 -0.31 4.91
C GLY A 182 23.99 -1.77 4.45
N LEU A 183 23.82 -2.74 5.36
CA LEU A 183 23.86 -4.15 5.02
C LEU A 183 22.44 -4.66 4.73
N PRO A 184 22.12 -5.07 3.49
CA PRO A 184 20.80 -5.60 3.19
C PRO A 184 20.63 -6.99 3.83
N GLU A 185 19.41 -7.31 4.24
CA GLU A 185 19.06 -8.59 4.83
C GLU A 185 17.89 -9.23 4.07
N LEU A 186 17.71 -10.53 4.24
CA LEU A 186 16.51 -11.17 3.76
C LEU A 186 15.36 -10.82 4.70
N ASN A 187 14.44 -9.99 4.23
CA ASN A 187 13.30 -9.49 4.98
C ASN A 187 12.03 -10.27 4.66
N ALA A 188 11.44 -10.90 5.69
CA ALA A 188 10.19 -11.64 5.57
C ALA A 188 9.02 -10.74 5.14
N SER A 189 9.00 -9.47 5.58
CA SER A 189 8.02 -8.47 5.16
C SER A 189 8.03 -8.25 3.64
N SER A 190 9.22 -8.10 3.04
CA SER A 190 9.41 -7.94 1.60
C SER A 190 9.07 -9.20 0.82
N ILE A 191 9.51 -10.37 1.28
CA ILE A 191 9.20 -11.67 0.64
C ILE A 191 7.69 -11.92 0.64
N GLY A 192 7.02 -11.66 1.75
CA GLY A 192 5.57 -11.83 1.85
C GLY A 192 4.80 -10.92 0.91
N MET A 193 5.23 -9.66 0.78
CA MET A 193 4.64 -8.73 -0.18
C MET A 193 4.87 -9.18 -1.62
N ALA A 194 6.09 -9.64 -1.95
CA ALA A 194 6.43 -10.16 -3.27
C ALA A 194 5.61 -11.40 -3.62
N LYS A 195 5.45 -12.35 -2.68
CA LYS A 195 4.59 -13.52 -2.87
C LYS A 195 3.16 -13.10 -3.26
N ALA A 196 2.55 -12.22 -2.47
CA ALA A 196 1.17 -11.78 -2.72
C ALA A 196 1.04 -11.04 -4.07
N ALA A 197 2.03 -10.23 -4.44
CA ALA A 197 2.07 -9.55 -5.72
C ALA A 197 2.19 -10.55 -6.89
N LEU A 198 3.09 -11.53 -6.80
CA LEU A 198 3.26 -12.58 -7.81
C LEU A 198 1.97 -13.38 -8.00
N GLU A 199 1.30 -13.77 -6.91
CA GLU A 199 0.02 -14.50 -6.97
C GLU A 199 -1.10 -13.64 -7.57
N ALA A 200 -1.18 -12.35 -7.24
CA ALA A 200 -2.21 -11.46 -7.75
C ALA A 200 -2.01 -11.07 -9.23
N MET A 201 -0.77 -11.02 -9.70
CA MET A 201 -0.41 -10.67 -11.08
C MET A 201 -0.48 -11.85 -12.04
N ASN A 202 -0.41 -13.09 -11.53
CA ASN A 202 -0.41 -14.28 -12.37
C ASN A 202 -1.70 -14.39 -13.19
N GLU A 203 -1.55 -14.49 -14.51
CA GLU A 203 -2.64 -14.57 -15.49
C GLU A 203 -3.60 -13.37 -15.48
N LEU A 204 -3.17 -12.24 -14.94
CA LEU A 204 -3.96 -11.01 -14.94
C LEU A 204 -3.85 -10.29 -16.29
N ASP A 205 -5.00 -9.97 -16.89
CA ASP A 205 -5.08 -9.10 -18.06
C ASP A 205 -5.12 -7.62 -17.64
N LEU A 206 -4.06 -6.87 -17.96
CA LEU A 206 -3.93 -5.47 -17.60
C LEU A 206 -4.90 -4.53 -18.34
N PHE A 207 -5.48 -4.98 -19.46
CA PHE A 207 -6.54 -4.26 -20.17
C PHE A 207 -7.95 -4.70 -19.72
N GLY A 208 -8.04 -5.59 -18.73
CA GLY A 208 -9.29 -6.14 -18.23
C GLY A 208 -10.05 -6.92 -19.31
N ALA A 209 -11.37 -6.76 -19.37
CA ALA A 209 -12.23 -7.54 -20.27
C ALA A 209 -12.01 -7.28 -21.78
N ARG A 210 -11.18 -6.30 -22.15
CA ARG A 210 -10.90 -5.92 -23.54
C ARG A 210 -9.52 -6.37 -24.03
N GLY A 211 -8.73 -7.00 -23.16
CA GLY A 211 -7.38 -7.38 -23.49
C GLY A 211 -7.30 -8.65 -24.33
N GLY A 212 -6.06 -9.00 -24.66
CA GLY A 212 -5.73 -10.17 -25.46
C GLY A 212 -4.46 -10.83 -24.92
N PRO A 213 -3.94 -11.87 -25.58
CA PRO A 213 -2.79 -12.62 -25.07
C PRO A 213 -1.55 -11.77 -24.77
N TYR A 214 -1.39 -10.63 -25.44
CA TYR A 214 -0.26 -9.72 -25.26
C TYR A 214 -0.40 -8.79 -24.05
N SER A 215 -1.57 -8.67 -23.43
CA SER A 215 -1.81 -7.85 -22.23
C SER A 215 -1.87 -8.66 -20.93
N VAL A 216 -1.73 -9.99 -21.03
CA VAL A 216 -1.71 -10.90 -19.89
C VAL A 216 -0.29 -10.95 -19.32
N ILE A 217 -0.21 -10.79 -18.00
CA ILE A 217 1.03 -10.94 -17.26
C ILE A 217 1.23 -12.40 -16.88
N HIS A 218 2.44 -12.89 -17.09
CA HIS A 218 2.82 -14.25 -16.79
C HIS A 218 3.84 -14.28 -15.65
N VAL A 219 3.59 -15.16 -14.68
CA VAL A 219 4.45 -15.40 -13.53
C VAL A 219 4.80 -16.89 -13.50
N LEU A 220 6.06 -17.21 -13.21
CA LEU A 220 6.45 -18.60 -12.97
C LEU A 220 5.91 -19.07 -11.61
N THR A 221 5.04 -20.08 -11.60
CA THR A 221 4.38 -20.59 -10.38
C THR A 221 5.37 -21.08 -9.32
N ASP A 222 6.54 -21.57 -9.75
CA ASP A 222 7.58 -22.07 -8.85
C ASP A 222 8.17 -20.96 -7.97
N GLU A 223 8.25 -19.72 -8.45
CA GLU A 223 8.85 -18.62 -7.70
C GLU A 223 7.97 -18.18 -6.50
N ALA A 224 6.64 -18.17 -6.68
CA ALA A 224 5.71 -17.93 -5.59
C ALA A 224 5.79 -19.03 -4.51
N GLN A 225 5.94 -20.29 -4.92
CA GLN A 225 6.11 -21.42 -4.00
C GLN A 225 7.43 -21.37 -3.23
N LYS A 226 8.53 -20.95 -3.88
CA LYS A 226 9.81 -20.70 -3.19
C LYS A 226 9.67 -19.59 -2.15
N CYS A 227 9.01 -18.48 -2.49
CA CYS A 227 8.72 -17.41 -1.54
C CYS A 227 7.91 -17.92 -0.34
N GLN A 228 6.89 -18.76 -0.58
CA GLN A 228 6.10 -19.38 0.47
C GLN A 228 6.93 -20.29 1.39
N ALA A 229 7.78 -21.15 0.83
CA ALA A 229 8.64 -22.04 1.60
C ALA A 229 9.62 -21.26 2.50
N VAL A 230 10.24 -20.21 1.96
CA VAL A 230 11.14 -19.33 2.74
C VAL A 230 10.34 -18.60 3.82
N LEU A 231 9.18 -18.04 3.49
CA LEU A 231 8.35 -17.30 4.46
C LEU A 231 7.89 -18.19 5.62
N GLN A 232 7.47 -19.42 5.35
CA GLN A 232 7.10 -20.40 6.39
C GLN A 232 8.27 -20.76 7.31
N SER A 233 9.50 -20.78 6.78
CA SER A 233 10.70 -21.06 7.57
C SER A 233 11.17 -19.86 8.40
N MET A 234 10.89 -18.64 7.95
CA MET A 234 11.33 -17.41 8.61
C MET A 234 10.38 -16.98 9.72
N LEU A 235 9.07 -17.02 9.49
CA LEU A 235 8.08 -16.52 10.46
C LEU A 235 8.15 -17.30 11.79
N PRO A 236 8.05 -16.62 12.94
CA PRO A 236 7.64 -15.23 13.14
C PRO A 236 8.80 -14.20 13.11
N ARG A 237 10.00 -14.59 12.66
CA ARG A 237 11.16 -13.70 12.57
C ARG A 237 11.11 -12.86 11.29
N GLU A 238 11.56 -11.62 11.37
CA GLU A 238 11.64 -10.73 10.21
C GLU A 238 12.90 -10.94 9.38
N SER A 239 14.07 -10.99 10.00
CA SER A 239 15.37 -11.09 9.31
C SER A 239 16.46 -11.66 10.23
N GLY A 240 17.69 -11.78 9.73
CA GLY A 240 18.83 -12.29 10.51
C GLY A 240 19.07 -11.50 11.80
N SER A 241 19.03 -10.17 11.71
CA SER A 241 19.25 -9.27 12.85
C SER A 241 17.99 -8.87 13.62
N LYS A 242 16.79 -8.92 12.99
CA LYS A 242 15.52 -8.54 13.63
C LYS A 242 14.72 -9.77 14.04
N GLU A 243 14.64 -9.97 15.35
CA GLU A 243 13.96 -11.11 15.95
C GLU A 243 12.45 -11.08 15.68
N ILE A 244 11.87 -9.87 15.63
CA ILE A 244 10.47 -9.62 15.33
C ILE A 244 10.29 -8.19 14.83
N ASP A 245 9.32 -7.99 13.93
CA ASP A 245 9.00 -6.70 13.33
C ASP A 245 7.48 -6.55 13.14
N SER A 246 6.98 -5.33 13.31
CA SER A 246 5.57 -4.98 13.09
C SER A 246 5.18 -4.98 11.62
N GLY A 247 6.14 -4.83 10.70
CA GLY A 247 5.95 -4.96 9.25
C GLY A 247 5.40 -6.34 8.86
N LEU A 248 5.65 -7.38 9.66
CA LEU A 248 5.05 -8.71 9.46
C LEU A 248 3.51 -8.67 9.49
N LEU A 249 2.89 -7.67 10.13
CA LEU A 249 1.44 -7.48 10.08
C LEU A 249 0.94 -7.27 8.66
N SER A 250 1.69 -6.58 7.79
CA SER A 250 1.28 -6.36 6.40
C SER A 250 1.30 -7.64 5.56
N VAL A 251 2.06 -8.66 6.02
CA VAL A 251 2.19 -9.96 5.37
C VAL A 251 1.11 -10.93 5.85
N ILE A 252 0.92 -11.07 7.16
CA ILE A 252 -0.10 -11.98 7.73
C ILE A 252 -1.53 -11.42 7.62
N SER A 253 -1.67 -10.14 7.31
CA SER A 253 -2.95 -9.46 7.18
C SER A 253 -2.93 -8.49 6.00
N TYR A 254 -3.76 -7.45 6.04
CA TYR A 254 -3.86 -6.48 4.96
C TYR A 254 -2.53 -5.70 4.81
N PRO A 255 -2.03 -5.49 3.58
CA PRO A 255 -2.68 -5.78 2.30
C PRO A 255 -2.35 -7.12 1.65
N ALA A 256 -1.31 -7.85 2.10
CA ALA A 256 -0.77 -8.97 1.34
C ALA A 256 -1.48 -10.30 1.57
N PHE A 257 -1.89 -10.61 2.81
CA PHE A 257 -2.48 -11.91 3.19
C PHE A 257 -1.67 -13.13 2.65
N ALA A 258 -0.34 -13.04 2.69
CA ALA A 258 0.53 -13.98 1.98
C ALA A 258 0.75 -15.31 2.71
N VAL A 259 0.20 -15.48 3.91
CA VAL A 259 0.37 -16.69 4.74
C VAL A 259 -0.97 -17.39 4.88
N ASP A 260 -1.01 -18.69 4.55
CA ASP A 260 -2.24 -19.48 4.58
C ASP A 260 -2.45 -20.22 5.91
N ASP A 261 -1.38 -20.58 6.62
CA ASP A 261 -1.46 -21.37 7.85
C ASP A 261 -1.98 -20.53 9.04
N PRO A 262 -3.20 -20.82 9.56
CA PRO A 262 -3.77 -20.06 10.68
C PRO A 262 -2.93 -20.13 11.95
N ASN A 263 -2.21 -21.24 12.19
CA ASN A 263 -1.40 -21.39 13.39
C ASN A 263 -0.18 -20.47 13.35
N LEU A 264 0.48 -20.39 12.19
CA LEU A 264 1.61 -19.49 11.98
C LEU A 264 1.18 -18.02 12.05
N ILE A 265 0.03 -17.68 11.48
CA ILE A 265 -0.57 -16.33 11.58
C ILE A 265 -0.82 -15.95 13.03
N ASN A 266 -1.45 -16.83 13.81
CA ASN A 266 -1.76 -16.56 15.22
C ASN A 266 -0.47 -16.44 16.05
N THR A 267 0.47 -17.35 15.87
CA THR A 267 1.77 -17.34 16.57
C THR A 267 2.53 -16.04 16.29
N THR A 268 2.57 -15.61 15.02
CA THR A 268 3.23 -14.36 14.61
C THR A 268 2.52 -13.15 15.20
N LYS A 269 1.18 -13.11 15.13
CA LYS A 269 0.36 -12.02 15.67
C LYS A 269 0.49 -11.89 17.18
N GLU A 270 0.48 -13.01 17.90
CA GLU A 270 0.68 -13.04 19.36
C GLU A 270 2.08 -12.58 19.73
N SER A 271 3.10 -13.08 19.04
CA SER A 271 4.49 -12.64 19.26
C SER A 271 4.66 -11.12 19.07
N ILE A 272 4.03 -10.54 18.04
CA ILE A 272 4.05 -9.09 17.79
C ILE A 272 3.33 -8.37 18.93
N LYS A 273 2.15 -8.84 19.34
CA LYS A 273 1.40 -8.23 20.45
C LYS A 273 2.16 -8.28 21.77
N GLU A 274 2.81 -9.39 22.08
CA GLU A 274 3.54 -9.55 23.34
C GLU A 274 4.80 -8.68 23.41
N LYS A 275 5.53 -8.56 22.30
CA LYS A 275 6.85 -7.92 22.28
C LYS A 275 6.84 -6.46 21.82
N LEU A 276 5.94 -6.10 20.92
CA LEU A 276 5.94 -4.81 20.24
C LEU A 276 4.75 -3.92 20.61
N LEU A 277 3.64 -4.47 21.12
CA LEU A 277 2.50 -3.64 21.54
C LEU A 277 2.84 -2.86 22.82
N GLY A 278 2.80 -1.54 22.71
CA GLY A 278 2.94 -0.58 23.80
C GLY A 278 1.60 0.05 24.18
N ARG A 279 1.67 1.16 24.92
CA ARG A 279 0.46 1.88 25.36
C ARG A 279 -0.20 2.67 24.23
N TYR A 280 0.58 3.20 23.30
CA TYR A 280 0.08 4.11 22.25
C TYR A 280 0.15 3.52 20.84
N GLY A 281 0.69 2.30 20.69
CA GLY A 281 0.75 1.63 19.39
C GLY A 281 1.66 0.42 19.41
N CYS A 282 2.16 0.06 18.23
CA CYS A 282 3.11 -1.04 18.06
C CYS A 282 4.48 -0.46 17.70
N LYS A 283 5.54 -0.92 18.38
CA LYS A 283 6.93 -0.59 18.04
C LYS A 283 7.28 -1.20 16.68
N ARG A 284 8.16 -0.54 15.92
CA ARG A 284 8.63 -1.04 14.62
C ARG A 284 9.29 -2.41 14.76
N PHE A 285 10.34 -2.46 15.58
CA PHE A 285 11.04 -3.67 16.02
C PHE A 285 11.73 -3.39 17.36
N LEU A 286 12.26 -4.44 18.00
CA LEU A 286 12.92 -4.30 19.31
C LEU A 286 14.24 -3.52 19.20
N ARG A 287 14.55 -2.70 20.21
CA ARG A 287 15.81 -1.91 20.30
C ARG A 287 15.98 -0.93 19.14
N ASP A 288 14.87 -0.35 18.71
CA ASP A 288 14.86 0.70 17.71
C ASP A 288 15.05 2.08 18.38
N GLY A 289 16.14 2.76 18.01
CA GLY A 289 16.50 4.06 18.56
C GLY A 289 15.97 5.26 17.78
N TYR A 290 15.26 5.06 16.67
CA TYR A 290 15.03 6.12 15.69
C TYR A 290 14.14 7.25 16.19
N LYS A 291 14.67 8.47 16.26
CA LYS A 291 14.10 9.67 16.89
C LYS A 291 13.92 9.58 18.40
N THR A 292 14.59 8.64 19.07
CA THR A 292 14.66 8.67 20.53
C THR A 292 15.58 9.80 21.00
N PRO A 293 15.38 10.38 22.20
CA PRO A 293 16.30 11.37 22.76
C PRO A 293 17.74 10.87 22.97
N LYS A 294 17.95 9.55 22.95
CA LYS A 294 19.26 8.91 23.07
C LYS A 294 19.92 8.64 21.72
N GLU A 295 19.21 8.81 20.62
CA GLU A 295 19.77 8.67 19.28
C GLU A 295 20.75 9.82 19.02
N ASP A 296 21.90 9.50 18.43
CA ASP A 296 22.78 10.50 17.86
C ASP A 296 22.22 10.97 16.51
N PRO A 297 21.73 12.21 16.39
CA PRO A 297 21.09 12.69 15.16
C PRO A 297 22.11 12.94 14.02
N SER A 298 23.42 12.87 14.31
CA SER A 298 24.46 13.12 13.32
C SER A 298 24.79 11.89 12.45
N ARG A 299 24.28 10.71 12.82
CA ARG A 299 24.56 9.45 12.12
C ARG A 299 23.30 8.61 11.90
N LEU A 300 23.30 7.83 10.82
CA LEU A 300 22.19 6.95 10.45
C LEU A 300 22.31 5.53 11.05
N TYR A 301 23.53 5.09 11.35
CA TYR A 301 23.82 3.75 11.88
C TYR A 301 23.97 3.76 13.40
N TYR A 302 23.78 2.59 14.02
CA TYR A 302 23.94 2.37 15.45
C TYR A 302 25.13 1.46 15.74
N GLU A 303 25.91 1.83 16.74
CA GLU A 303 26.94 0.97 17.27
C GLU A 303 26.32 -0.18 18.07
N PRO A 304 26.97 -1.37 18.13
CA PRO A 304 26.40 -2.53 18.81
C PRO A 304 26.02 -2.29 20.29
N TRP A 305 26.72 -1.37 20.98
CA TRP A 305 26.41 -1.00 22.36
C TRP A 305 25.17 -0.10 22.49
N GLU A 306 24.88 0.73 21.47
CA GLU A 306 23.72 1.63 21.48
C GLU A 306 22.41 0.88 21.40
N LEU A 307 22.37 -0.26 20.69
CA LEU A 307 21.20 -1.12 20.64
C LEU A 307 20.71 -1.52 22.04
N ARG A 308 21.62 -1.71 23.01
CA ARG A 308 21.24 -2.00 24.40
C ARG A 308 20.67 -0.78 25.11
N MET A 309 21.11 0.42 24.74
CA MET A 309 20.62 1.67 25.32
C MET A 309 19.17 1.99 24.92
N PHE A 310 18.73 1.48 23.76
CA PHE A 310 17.35 1.56 23.26
C PHE A 310 16.43 0.49 23.83
N GLU A 311 16.94 -0.44 24.65
CA GLU A 311 16.12 -1.44 25.31
C GLU A 311 15.12 -0.75 26.26
N ASN A 312 13.86 -1.20 26.19
CA ASN A 312 12.73 -0.63 26.93
C ASN A 312 12.44 0.85 26.69
N ILE A 313 13.04 1.46 25.66
CA ILE A 313 12.60 2.77 25.19
C ILE A 313 11.38 2.53 24.30
N GLU A 314 10.26 3.13 24.67
CA GLU A 314 9.16 3.38 23.75
C GLU A 314 9.61 4.56 22.89
N CYS A 315 10.13 4.26 21.69
CA CYS A 315 10.17 5.26 20.65
C CYS A 315 8.76 5.36 20.06
N GLU A 316 7.89 6.07 20.75
CA GLU A 316 6.51 6.38 20.35
C GLU A 316 6.40 7.84 19.92
#